data_AF-A0A1I6WEP3-F1
#
_entry.id   AF-A0A1I6WEP3-F1
#
_cell.length_a   1.000
_cell.length_b   1.000
_cell.length_c   1.000
_cell.angle_alpha   90.00
_cell.angle_beta   90.00
_cell.angle_gamma   90.00
#
_symmetry.space_group_name_H-M   'P 1'
#
loop_
_entity.id
_entity.type
_entity.pdbx_description
1 polymer ?
#
loop_
_entity_poly.entity_id
_entity_poly.type
_entity_poly.pdbx_seq_one_letter_code
_entity_poly.pdbx_strand_id
1 'polypeptide(L)' 'MNAPVRNPDRAAMQALTFETIAEAAGIAETYARTAVEMAMIGDSRGMNYALRQAAMAIASAADVAATLRPSGSRGGA' A
#
# COMPACT_ATOMS: atom_id res chain seq x y z
N MET A 1 15.77 -34.57 -5.97
CA MET A 1 15.40 -33.31 -5.30
C MET A 1 15.22 -32.25 -6.37
N ASN A 2 13.98 -32.00 -6.82
CA ASN A 2 13.71 -30.87 -7.71
C ASN A 2 13.56 -29.63 -6.83
N ALA A 3 14.52 -28.71 -6.90
CA ALA A 3 14.31 -27.37 -6.36
C ALA A 3 13.09 -26.76 -7.06
N PRO A 4 12.18 -26.07 -6.35
CA PRO A 4 11.07 -25.41 -6.99
C PRO A 4 11.64 -24.37 -7.95
N VAL A 5 11.38 -24.55 -9.25
CA VAL A 5 11.75 -23.59 -10.28
C VAL A 5 11.13 -22.25 -9.88
N ARG A 6 11.97 -21.27 -9.53
CA ARG A 6 11.52 -19.87 -9.35
C ARG A 6 10.93 -19.44 -10.69
N ASN A 7 9.61 -19.37 -10.78
CA ASN A 7 8.96 -18.86 -11.97
C ASN A 7 9.30 -17.35 -12.08
N PRO A 8 10.08 -16.91 -13.08
CA PRO A 8 10.51 -15.52 -13.22
C PRO A 8 9.32 -14.56 -13.32
N ASP A 9 8.22 -14.98 -13.93
CA ASP A 9 7.01 -14.16 -14.07
C ASP A 9 6.35 -13.88 -12.71
N ARG A 10 6.36 -14.87 -11.81
CA ARG A 10 5.84 -14.72 -10.45
C ARG A 10 6.71 -13.76 -9.63
N ALA A 11 8.02 -13.81 -9.81
CA ALA A 11 8.94 -12.89 -9.14
C ALA A 11 8.78 -11.45 -9.66
N ALA A 12 8.63 -11.27 -10.97
CA ALA A 12 8.36 -9.97 -11.59
C ALA A 12 7.02 -9.37 -11.11
N MET A 13 5.96 -10.19 -11.08
CA MET A 13 4.65 -9.77 -10.55
C MET A 13 4.73 -9.35 -9.08
N GLN A 14 5.47 -10.09 -8.26
CA GLN A 14 5.66 -9.77 -6.86
C GLN A 14 6.44 -8.46 -6.66
N ALA A 15 7.50 -8.24 -7.45
CA ALA A 15 8.26 -6.99 -7.43
C ALA A 15 7.38 -5.78 -7.78
N LEU A 16 6.57 -5.89 -8.85
CA LEU A 16 5.61 -4.86 -9.23
C LEU A 16 4.59 -4.59 -8.12
N THR A 17 4.11 -5.64 -7.45
CA THR A 17 3.17 -5.50 -6.32
C THR A 17 3.79 -4.70 -5.18
N PHE A 18 5.05 -4.95 -4.83
CA PHE A 18 5.75 -4.17 -3.80
C PHE A 18 5.96 -2.71 -4.21
N GLU A 19 6.29 -2.47 -5.48
CA GLU A 19 6.43 -1.11 -6.03
C GLU A 19 5.11 -0.33 -5.94
N THR A 20 3.99 -0.94 -6.34
CA THR A 20 2.66 -0.32 -6.24
C THR A 20 2.29 0.00 -4.79
N ILE A 21 2.60 -0.88 -3.84
CA ILE A 21 2.37 -0.61 -2.41
C ILE A 21 3.21 0.57 -1.94
N ALA A 22 4.48 0.63 -2.32
CA ALA A 22 5.39 1.70 -1.95
C ALA A 22 4.95 3.05 -2.54
N GLU A 23 4.52 3.07 -3.79
CA GLU A 23 3.99 4.26 -4.46
C GLU A 23 2.75 4.81 -3.74
N ALA A 24 1.76 3.94 -3.48
CA ALA A 24 0.55 4.34 -2.76
C ALA A 24 0.85 4.84 -1.34
N ALA A 25 1.78 4.21 -0.63
CA ALA A 25 2.25 4.68 0.68
C ALA A 25 2.94 6.07 0.59
N GLY A 26 3.74 6.32 -0.46
CA GLY A 26 4.37 7.61 -0.70
C GLY A 26 3.37 8.73 -1.00
N ILE A 27 2.30 8.42 -1.74
CA ILE A 27 1.17 9.35 -1.95
C ILE A 27 0.51 9.67 -0.61
N ALA A 28 0.27 8.66 0.23
CA ALA A 28 -0.31 8.87 1.55
C ALA A 28 0.56 9.75 2.45
N GLU A 29 1.88 9.53 2.46
CA GLU A 29 2.83 10.35 3.20
C GLU A 29 2.75 11.82 2.77
N THR A 30 2.69 12.06 1.46
CA THR A 30 2.58 13.41 0.89
C THR A 30 1.33 14.13 1.42
N TYR A 31 0.17 13.48 1.33
CA TYR A 31 -1.07 14.07 1.85
C TYR A 31 -1.09 14.23 3.37
N ALA A 32 -0.48 13.31 4.12
CA ALA A 32 -0.34 13.45 5.57
C ALA A 32 0.50 14.68 5.93
N ARG A 33 1.58 14.95 5.18
CA ARG A 33 2.41 16.16 5.35
C ARG A 33 1.63 17.42 5.00
N THR A 34 0.88 17.42 3.89
CA THR A 34 0.00 18.54 3.53
C THR A 34 -1.05 18.79 4.62
N ALA A 35 -1.61 17.76 5.25
CA ALA A 35 -2.56 17.95 6.35
C ALA A 35 -1.94 18.71 7.53
N VAL A 36 -0.67 18.44 7.86
CA VAL A 36 0.08 19.18 8.88
C VAL A 36 0.23 20.65 8.47
N GLU A 37 0.64 20.92 7.22
CA GLU A 37 0.78 22.29 6.71
C GLU A 37 -0.54 23.08 6.79
N MET A 38 -1.67 22.43 6.43
CA MET A 38 -3.00 23.03 6.52
C MET A 38 -3.44 23.28 7.97
N ALA A 39 -3.10 22.37 8.88
CA ALA A 39 -3.36 22.55 10.31
C ALA A 39 -2.60 23.77 10.88
N MET A 40 -1.36 23.99 10.45
CA MET A 40 -0.54 25.12 10.91
C MET A 40 -1.09 26.48 10.52
N ILE A 41 -1.87 26.57 9.43
CA ILE A 41 -2.53 27.80 8.98
C ILE A 41 -4.01 27.87 9.38
N GLY A 42 -4.52 26.90 10.13
CA GLY A 42 -5.92 26.85 10.57
C GLY A 42 -6.93 26.46 9.48
N ASP A 43 -6.48 25.93 8.33
CA ASP A 43 -7.39 25.46 7.26
C ASP A 43 -7.94 24.08 7.58
N SER A 44 -9.03 24.06 8.35
CA SER A 44 -9.74 22.83 8.70
C SER A 44 -10.28 22.05 7.50
N ARG A 45 -10.65 22.71 6.40
CA ARG A 45 -11.22 22.02 5.21
C ARG A 45 -10.10 21.35 4.42
N GLY A 46 -9.01 22.07 4.18
CA GLY A 46 -7.81 21.55 3.53
C GLY A 46 -7.22 20.37 4.32
N MET A 47 -7.10 20.51 5.64
CA MET A 47 -6.63 19.43 6.52
C MET A 47 -7.51 18.18 6.41
N ASN A 48 -8.83 18.31 6.52
CA ASN A 48 -9.75 17.17 6.42
C ASN A 48 -9.71 16.50 5.04
N TYR A 49 -9.59 17.30 3.97
CA TYR A 49 -9.43 16.77 2.62
C TYR A 49 -8.15 15.94 2.50
N ALA A 50 -7.01 16.50 2.92
CA ALA A 50 -5.72 15.83 2.84
C ALA A 50 -5.69 14.52 3.64
N LEU A 51 -6.24 14.51 4.87
CA LEU A 51 -6.36 13.30 5.67
C LEU A 51 -7.22 12.21 5.00
N ARG A 52 -8.32 12.60 4.33
CA ARG A 52 -9.15 11.63 3.58
C ARG A 52 -8.39 11.03 2.41
N GLN A 53 -7.64 11.84 1.66
CA GLN A 53 -6.83 11.33 0.54
C GLN A 53 -5.71 10.39 1.02
N ALA A 54 -5.02 10.75 2.12
CA ALA A 54 -4.03 9.88 2.74
C ALA A 54 -4.64 8.54 3.16
N ALA A 55 -5.82 8.56 3.80
CA ALA A 55 -6.51 7.34 4.22
C ALA A 55 -6.90 6.45 3.02
N MET A 56 -7.39 7.04 1.93
CA MET A 56 -7.72 6.27 0.71
C MET A 56 -6.49 5.62 0.08
N ALA A 57 -5.36 6.34 0.02
CA ALA A 57 -4.11 5.80 -0.50
C ALA A 57 -3.57 4.65 0.36
N ILE A 58 -3.62 4.78 1.69
CA ILE A 58 -3.23 3.70 2.62
C ILE A 58 -4.16 2.49 2.49
N ALA A 59 -5.47 2.72 2.39
CA ALA A 59 -6.44 1.64 2.19
C ALA A 59 -6.16 0.88 0.89
N SER A 60 -5.92 1.59 -0.22
CA SER A 60 -5.53 0.98 -1.49
C SER A 60 -4.22 0.18 -1.37
N ALA A 61 -3.21 0.71 -0.67
CA ALA A 61 -1.96 -0.01 -0.44
C ALA A 61 -2.19 -1.30 0.38
N ALA A 62 -3.05 -1.23 1.40
CA ALA A 62 -3.41 -2.38 2.24
C ALA A 62 -4.14 -3.47 1.44
N ASP A 63 -5.06 -3.09 0.55
CA ASP A 63 -5.78 -4.03 -0.33
C ASP A 63 -4.81 -4.75 -1.28
N VAL A 64 -3.88 -4.02 -1.89
CA VAL A 64 -2.84 -4.61 -2.75
C VAL A 64 -1.91 -5.51 -1.93
N ALA A 65 -1.50 -5.09 -0.73
CA ALA A 65 -0.68 -5.91 0.16
C ALA A 65 -1.37 -7.21 0.60
N ALA A 66 -2.71 -7.22 0.70
CA ALA A 66 -3.46 -8.43 1.03
C ALA A 66 -3.30 -9.52 -0.05
N THR A 67 -3.04 -9.14 -1.30
CA THR A 67 -2.79 -10.09 -2.40
C THR A 67 -1.45 -10.84 -2.26
N LEU A 68 -0.51 -10.30 -1.47
CA LEU A 68 0.76 -10.96 -1.18
C LEU A 68 0.63 -12.12 -0.19
N ARG A 69 -0.50 -12.26 0.52
CA ARG A 69 -0.70 -13.35 1.48
C ARG A 69 -0.60 -14.71 0.77
N PRO A 70 0.31 -15.61 1.20
CA PRO A 70 0.36 -16.96 0.68
C PRO A 70 -0.98 -17.66 0.93
N SER A 71 -1.57 -18.25 -0.10
CA SER A 71 -2.81 -19.02 -0.03
C SER A 71 -2.70 -20.38 0.69
N GLY A 72 -1.68 -20.57 1.53
CA GLY A 72 -1.33 -21.87 2.14
C GLY A 72 -1.19 -21.83 3.66
N SER A 73 -2.30 -21.89 4.39
CA SER A 73 -2.36 -22.48 5.75
C SER A 73 -3.81 -22.77 6.16
N ARG A 74 -4.60 -23.41 5.29
CA ARG A 74 -5.88 -24.02 5.63
C ARG A 74 -6.09 -25.24 4.74
N GLY A 75 -5.82 -26.44 5.27
CA GLY A 75 -6.15 -27.70 4.60
C GLY A 75 -5.19 -28.83 4.96
N GLY A 76 -5.51 -29.57 6.01
CA GLY A 76 -4.79 -30.76 6.46
C GLY A 76 -5.34 -31.25 7.79
N ALA A 77 -6.66 -31.45 7.85
CA ALA A 77 -7.31 -32.29 8.85
C ALA A 77 -7.38 -33.71 8.30
#